data_AF-M4N5J3-F1
#
_entry.id   AF-M4N5J3-F1
#
_cell.length_a   1.000
_cell.length_b   1.000
_cell.length_c   1.000
_cell.angle_alpha   90.00
_cell.angle_beta   90.00
_cell.angle_gamma   90.00
#
_symmetry.space_group_name_H-M   'P 1'
#
loop_
_entity.id
_entity.type
_entity.pdbx_description
1 polymer ?
#
loop_
_entity_poly.entity_id
_entity_poly.type
_entity_poly.pdbx_seq_one_letter_code
_entity_poly.pdbx_strand_id
1 'polypeptide(L)'
;INKHNNYKNLFLLNIIILLLLLILTFSSMSLFMFYLFFESSLIPTLFLILGWGYQPERLQAGLYLLFYTLLVSLPMLIGIFYLMNKIGSMNFYLMNNFMFNYDLLYFCLLCAFLVKMPMFLVHLWLPKAHVEAPVSGSMILAGIMLKLGGYGM
;
A
#
# COMPACT_ATOMS: atom_id res chain seq x y z
N ILE A 1 23.62 -4.30 -19.90
CA ILE A 1 24.81 -3.69 -19.28
C ILE A 1 24.96 -4.30 -17.89
N ASN A 2 25.96 -5.16 -17.72
CA ASN A 2 26.19 -6.08 -16.60
C ASN A 2 26.02 -5.44 -15.21
N LYS A 3 24.98 -5.83 -14.46
CA LYS A 3 24.80 -5.50 -13.03
C LYS A 3 25.16 -6.70 -12.14
N HIS A 4 26.35 -7.28 -12.34
CA HIS A 4 26.88 -8.27 -11.41
C HIS A 4 27.24 -7.54 -10.10
N ASN A 5 26.43 -7.75 -9.05
CA ASN A 5 26.50 -7.12 -7.71
C ASN A 5 25.91 -5.71 -7.56
N ASN A 6 24.72 -5.47 -8.09
CA ASN A 6 23.91 -4.34 -7.64
C ASN A 6 23.57 -4.49 -6.14
N TYR A 7 24.31 -3.79 -5.27
CA TYR A 7 24.10 -3.61 -3.83
C TYR A 7 23.22 -4.69 -3.15
N LYS A 8 23.70 -5.94 -3.12
CA LYS A 8 22.95 -7.08 -2.59
C LYS A 8 22.51 -6.86 -1.15
N ASN A 9 23.36 -6.23 -0.33
CA ASN A 9 23.04 -5.93 1.06
C ASN A 9 21.91 -4.90 1.19
N LEU A 10 21.90 -3.85 0.36
CA LEU A 10 20.80 -2.86 0.35
C LEU A 10 19.49 -3.48 -0.16
N PHE A 11 19.58 -4.39 -1.13
CA PHE A 11 18.41 -5.12 -1.61
C PHE A 11 17.78 -5.99 -0.53
N LEU A 12 18.60 -6.79 0.17
CA LEU A 12 18.13 -7.62 1.28
C LEU A 12 17.58 -6.77 2.42
N LEU A 13 18.24 -5.66 2.75
CA LEU A 13 17.77 -4.72 3.75
C LEU A 13 16.39 -4.14 3.38
N ASN A 14 16.18 -3.75 2.12
CA ASN A 14 14.86 -3.27 1.67
C ASN A 14 13.77 -4.35 1.77
N ILE A 15 14.09 -5.61 1.46
CA ILE A 15 13.13 -6.71 1.60
C ILE A 15 12.78 -6.94 3.08
N ILE A 16 13.76 -6.90 3.97
CA ILE A 16 13.53 -7.06 5.41
C ILE A 16 12.66 -5.91 5.95
N ILE A 17 12.95 -4.66 5.55
CA ILE A 17 12.12 -3.50 5.91
C ILE A 17 10.70 -3.67 5.40
N LEU A 18 10.53 -4.08 4.13
CA LEU A 18 9.22 -4.32 3.55
C LEU A 18 8.45 -5.40 4.35
N LEU A 19 9.09 -6.52 4.66
CA LEU A 19 8.48 -7.58 5.47
C LEU A 19 8.07 -7.08 6.86
N LEU A 20 8.93 -6.30 7.52
CA LEU A 20 8.63 -5.75 8.85
C LEU A 20 7.41 -4.83 8.79
N LEU A 21 7.34 -3.91 7.80
CA LEU A 21 6.18 -3.05 7.62
C LEU A 21 4.91 -3.84 7.33
N LEU A 22 4.99 -4.88 6.50
CA LEU A 22 3.85 -5.75 6.21
C LEU A 22 3.35 -6.49 7.46
N ILE A 23 4.25 -7.02 8.30
CA ILE A 23 3.84 -7.66 9.56
C ILE A 23 3.13 -6.64 10.46
N LEU A 24 3.68 -5.42 10.57
CA LEU A 24 3.06 -4.34 11.36
C LEU A 24 1.69 -3.93 10.82
N THR A 25 1.47 -3.95 9.50
CA THR A 25 0.13 -3.68 8.94
C THR A 25 -0.91 -4.67 9.44
N PHE A 26 -0.65 -5.98 9.34
CA PHE A 26 -1.60 -7.02 9.74
C PHE A 26 -1.77 -7.14 11.25
N SER A 27 -0.79 -6.71 12.04
CA SER A 27 -0.88 -6.73 13.51
C SER A 27 -1.49 -5.46 14.12
N SER A 28 -1.79 -4.44 13.31
CA SER A 28 -2.22 -3.14 13.81
C SER A 28 -3.67 -3.19 14.34
N MET A 29 -3.86 -2.72 15.58
CA MET A 29 -5.18 -2.71 16.25
C MET A 29 -5.93 -1.38 16.13
N SER A 30 -5.26 -0.34 15.63
CA SER A 30 -5.86 0.97 15.43
C SER A 30 -5.83 1.36 13.96
N LEU A 31 -6.90 1.99 13.51
CA LEU A 31 -7.13 2.32 12.11
C LEU A 31 -6.10 3.34 11.59
N PHE A 32 -5.65 4.26 12.45
CA PHE A 32 -4.57 5.20 12.11
C PHE A 32 -3.21 4.52 11.95
N MET A 33 -2.83 3.61 12.86
CA MET A 33 -1.56 2.88 12.74
C MET A 33 -1.58 1.94 11.53
N PHE A 34 -2.74 1.33 11.25
CA PHE A 34 -2.96 0.56 10.04
C PHE A 34 -2.66 1.40 8.79
N TYR A 35 -3.25 2.60 8.68
CA TYR A 35 -3.00 3.51 7.56
C TYR A 35 -1.52 3.88 7.41
N LEU A 36 -0.83 4.21 8.51
CA LEU A 36 0.59 4.58 8.48
C LEU A 36 1.47 3.44 7.96
N PHE A 37 1.28 2.22 8.46
CA PHE A 37 2.04 1.07 7.98
C PHE A 37 1.65 0.70 6.54
N PHE A 38 0.38 0.89 6.18
CA PHE A 38 -0.12 0.61 4.84
C PHE A 38 0.50 1.53 3.79
N GLU A 39 0.59 2.83 4.05
CA GLU A 39 1.23 3.79 3.13
C GLU A 39 2.75 3.66 3.16
N SER A 40 3.36 3.50 4.33
CA SER A 40 4.83 3.36 4.41
C SER A 40 5.34 2.13 3.64
N SER A 41 4.56 1.06 3.52
CA SER A 41 4.92 -0.11 2.70
C SER A 41 5.15 0.21 1.22
N LEU A 42 4.57 1.31 0.70
CA LEU A 42 4.78 1.76 -0.68
C LEU A 42 6.23 2.19 -0.91
N ILE A 43 6.87 2.80 0.09
CA ILE A 43 8.23 3.38 -0.06
C ILE A 43 9.26 2.27 -0.37
N PRO A 44 9.38 1.17 0.39
CA PRO A 44 10.27 0.08 0.01
C PRO A 44 9.90 -0.58 -1.32
N THR A 45 8.61 -0.68 -1.67
CA THR A 45 8.23 -1.24 -2.98
C THR A 45 8.65 -0.37 -4.16
N LEU A 46 8.56 0.96 -4.02
CA LEU A 46 9.08 1.90 -5.00
C LEU A 46 10.60 1.76 -5.15
N PHE A 47 11.33 1.61 -4.05
CA PHE A 47 12.77 1.35 -4.11
C PHE A 47 13.11 0.03 -4.83
N LEU A 48 12.31 -1.02 -4.64
CA LEU A 48 12.51 -2.30 -5.33
C LEU A 48 12.33 -2.15 -6.86
N ILE A 49 11.28 -1.45 -7.30
CA ILE A 49 10.98 -1.23 -8.73
C ILE A 49 12.03 -0.32 -9.38
N LEU A 50 12.27 0.85 -8.81
CA LEU A 50 13.18 1.85 -9.38
C LEU A 50 14.66 1.41 -9.29
N GLY A 51 15.05 0.80 -8.16
CA GLY A 51 16.43 0.39 -7.92
C GLY A 51 16.83 -0.83 -8.76
N TRP A 52 16.07 -1.92 -8.63
CA TRP A 52 16.45 -3.24 -9.16
C TRP A 52 15.59 -3.75 -10.31
N GLY A 53 14.63 -2.97 -10.83
CA GLY A 53 13.94 -3.27 -12.07
C GLY A 53 14.88 -3.30 -13.28
N TYR A 54 14.62 -4.19 -14.25
CA TYR A 54 15.52 -4.47 -15.37
C TYR A 54 15.35 -3.48 -16.54
N GLN A 55 14.11 -3.10 -16.84
CA GLN A 55 13.77 -2.31 -18.02
C GLN A 55 13.78 -0.80 -17.73
N PRO A 56 13.99 0.06 -18.75
CA PRO A 56 13.96 1.51 -18.56
C PRO A 56 12.58 2.05 -18.17
N GLU A 57 11.50 1.35 -18.55
CA GLU A 57 10.10 1.71 -18.26
C GLU A 57 9.80 1.75 -16.74
N ARG A 58 10.65 1.13 -15.90
CA ARG A 58 10.56 1.10 -14.41
C ARG A 58 10.30 2.45 -13.76
N LEU A 59 10.82 3.53 -14.34
CA LEU A 59 10.57 4.89 -13.86
C LEU A 59 9.09 5.26 -14.01
N GLN A 60 8.51 4.92 -15.16
CA GLN A 60 7.12 5.18 -15.48
C GLN A 60 6.18 4.31 -14.63
N ALA A 61 6.43 3.00 -14.44
CA ALA A 61 5.60 2.21 -13.53
C ALA A 61 5.73 2.64 -12.07
N GLY A 62 6.93 3.02 -11.62
CA GLY A 62 7.13 3.57 -10.27
C GLY A 62 6.28 4.83 -10.05
N LEU A 63 6.25 5.75 -11.01
CA LEU A 63 5.40 6.94 -10.96
C LEU A 63 3.90 6.57 -10.98
N TYR A 64 3.48 5.63 -11.83
CA TYR A 64 2.09 5.17 -11.85
C TYR A 64 1.67 4.59 -10.49
N LEU A 65 2.47 3.69 -9.91
CA LEU A 65 2.16 3.09 -8.60
C LEU A 65 2.02 4.18 -7.53
N LEU A 66 2.96 5.13 -7.48
CA LEU A 66 2.98 6.20 -6.49
C LEU A 66 1.74 7.09 -6.60
N PHE A 67 1.45 7.63 -7.78
CA PHE A 67 0.36 8.57 -7.94
C PHE A 67 -1.02 7.93 -7.77
N TYR A 68 -1.21 6.71 -8.30
CA TYR A 68 -2.49 6.03 -8.17
C TYR A 68 -2.82 5.72 -6.70
N THR A 69 -1.84 5.25 -5.93
CA THR A 69 -2.07 4.87 -4.53
C THR A 69 -2.17 6.10 -3.61
N LEU A 70 -1.25 7.07 -3.73
CA LEU A 70 -1.25 8.24 -2.84
C LEU A 70 -2.45 9.17 -3.04
N LEU A 71 -2.89 9.40 -4.28
CA LEU A 71 -4.02 10.32 -4.53
C LEU A 71 -5.31 9.81 -3.89
N VAL A 72 -5.49 8.50 -3.81
CA VAL A 72 -6.70 7.90 -3.22
C VAL A 72 -6.54 7.62 -1.73
N SER A 73 -5.31 7.44 -1.22
CA SER A 73 -5.07 7.29 0.22
C SER A 73 -5.20 8.59 1.01
N LEU A 74 -4.91 9.75 0.43
CA LEU A 74 -5.06 11.04 1.10
C LEU A 74 -6.52 11.36 1.54
N PRO A 75 -7.55 11.17 0.70
CA PRO A 75 -8.95 11.26 1.14
C PRO A 75 -9.29 10.33 2.31
N MET A 76 -8.75 9.09 2.31
CA MET A 76 -8.93 8.16 3.42
C MET A 76 -8.37 8.76 4.72
N LEU A 77 -7.17 9.35 4.72
CA LEU A 77 -6.59 10.00 5.91
C LEU A 77 -7.51 11.10 6.49
N ILE A 78 -8.11 11.92 5.62
CA ILE A 78 -9.07 12.95 6.04
C ILE A 78 -10.29 12.30 6.71
N GLY A 79 -10.80 11.20 6.14
CA GLY A 79 -11.89 10.40 6.71
C GLY A 79 -11.53 9.84 8.10
N ILE A 80 -10.29 9.37 8.28
CA ILE A 80 -9.78 8.88 9.56
C ILE A 80 -9.81 10.00 10.62
N PHE A 81 -9.26 11.17 10.32
CA PHE A 81 -9.29 12.27 11.29
C PHE A 81 -10.69 12.72 11.65
N TYR A 82 -11.62 12.70 10.68
CA TYR A 82 -13.02 12.98 10.97
C TYR A 82 -13.64 11.95 11.93
N LEU A 83 -13.38 10.65 11.73
CA LEU A 83 -13.82 9.60 12.65
C LEU A 83 -13.22 9.78 14.05
N MET A 84 -11.96 10.20 14.13
CA MET A 84 -11.28 10.46 15.41
C MET A 84 -12.04 11.51 16.22
N ASN A 85 -12.45 12.60 15.57
CA ASN A 85 -13.16 13.68 16.24
C ASN A 85 -14.57 13.28 16.71
N LYS A 86 -15.20 12.29 16.07
CA LYS A 86 -16.55 11.83 16.43
C LYS A 86 -16.56 10.75 17.51
N ILE A 87 -15.63 9.81 17.45
CA ILE A 87 -15.59 8.62 18.31
C ILE A 87 -14.65 8.83 19.50
N GLY A 88 -13.61 9.66 19.32
CA GLY A 88 -12.53 9.86 20.29
C GLY A 88 -11.55 8.69 20.39
N SER A 89 -11.80 7.57 19.71
CA SER A 89 -10.91 6.41 19.68
C SER A 89 -10.75 5.85 18.26
N MET A 90 -9.58 5.25 18.02
CA MET A 90 -9.18 4.67 16.72
C MET A 90 -9.03 3.15 16.77
N ASN A 91 -9.34 2.51 17.89
CA ASN A 91 -9.18 1.07 18.06
C ASN A 91 -10.35 0.34 17.40
N PHE A 92 -10.06 -0.69 16.60
CA PHE A 92 -11.08 -1.47 15.88
C PHE A 92 -12.15 -2.04 16.82
N TYR A 93 -11.75 -2.56 17.99
CA TYR A 93 -12.68 -3.12 18.97
C TYR A 93 -13.69 -2.11 19.52
N LEU A 94 -13.25 -0.86 19.72
CA LEU A 94 -14.12 0.19 20.27
C LEU A 94 -15.04 0.77 19.20
N MET A 95 -14.58 0.84 17.96
CA MET A 95 -15.37 1.34 16.83
C MET A 95 -16.55 0.42 16.49
N ASN A 96 -16.46 -0.89 16.73
CA ASN A 96 -17.52 -1.85 16.41
C ASN A 96 -18.86 -1.58 17.12
N ASN A 97 -18.84 -0.84 18.24
CA ASN A 97 -20.05 -0.54 19.00
C ASN A 97 -20.84 0.66 18.47
N PHE A 98 -20.29 1.41 17.52
CA PHE A 98 -20.94 2.60 16.97
C PHE A 98 -21.58 2.30 15.61
N MET A 99 -22.86 2.63 15.46
CA MET A 99 -23.54 2.64 14.18
C MET A 99 -23.39 4.02 13.52
N PHE A 100 -22.80 4.06 12.33
CA PHE A 100 -22.62 5.29 11.54
C PHE A 100 -23.51 5.28 10.31
N ASN A 101 -24.28 6.35 10.11
CA ASN A 101 -25.02 6.62 8.86
C ASN A 101 -24.24 7.65 8.02
N TYR A 102 -23.00 7.33 7.63
CA TYR A 102 -22.15 8.21 6.84
C TYR A 102 -21.70 7.52 5.55
N ASP A 103 -22.62 7.35 4.59
CA ASP A 103 -22.36 6.67 3.32
C ASP A 103 -21.19 7.28 2.56
N LEU A 104 -21.11 8.62 2.51
CA LEU A 104 -20.02 9.31 1.81
C LEU A 104 -18.64 9.06 2.44
N LEU A 105 -18.59 8.94 3.76
CA LEU A 105 -17.35 8.63 4.47
C LEU A 105 -16.95 7.16 4.27
N TYR A 106 -17.93 6.26 4.26
CA TYR A 106 -17.73 4.86 3.93
C TYR A 106 -17.14 4.68 2.53
N PHE A 107 -17.70 5.35 1.52
CA PHE A 107 -17.14 5.35 0.16
C PHE A 107 -15.71 5.91 0.12
N CYS A 108 -15.44 7.01 0.82
CA CYS A 108 -14.10 7.61 0.87
C CYS A 108 -13.05 6.64 1.44
N LEU A 109 -13.38 5.92 2.52
CA LEU A 109 -12.49 4.93 3.14
C LEU A 109 -12.29 3.70 2.23
N LEU A 110 -13.35 3.21 1.58
CA LEU A 110 -13.27 2.07 0.68
C LEU A 110 -12.46 2.34 -0.60
N CYS A 111 -12.53 3.54 -1.15
CA CYS A 111 -11.86 3.88 -2.40
C CYS A 111 -10.35 3.59 -2.34
N ALA A 112 -9.68 3.89 -1.23
CA ALA A 112 -8.25 3.62 -1.07
C ALA A 112 -7.92 2.12 -1.17
N PHE A 113 -8.79 1.27 -0.62
CA PHE A 113 -8.63 -0.18 -0.69
C PHE A 113 -8.93 -0.74 -2.07
N LEU A 114 -9.92 -0.18 -2.78
CA LEU A 114 -10.26 -0.57 -4.17
C LEU A 114 -9.17 -0.22 -5.19
N VAL A 115 -8.28 0.72 -4.88
CA VAL A 115 -7.12 0.99 -5.74
C VAL A 115 -6.00 -0.04 -5.50
N LYS A 116 -5.76 -0.43 -4.24
CA LYS A 116 -4.77 -1.48 -3.91
C LYS A 116 -5.24 -2.90 -4.25
N MET A 117 -6.54 -3.19 -4.12
CA MET A 117 -7.21 -4.34 -4.73
C MET A 117 -7.73 -3.89 -6.09
N PRO A 118 -6.90 -3.92 -7.15
CA PRO A 118 -7.13 -3.19 -8.38
C PRO A 118 -8.49 -3.53 -8.98
N MET A 119 -9.47 -2.66 -8.73
CA MET A 119 -10.78 -2.77 -9.34
C MET A 119 -10.63 -2.56 -10.85
N PHE A 120 -11.55 -3.14 -11.61
CA PHE A 120 -11.65 -2.85 -13.04
C PHE A 120 -11.70 -1.32 -13.24
N LEU A 121 -10.97 -0.80 -14.23
CA LEU A 121 -10.59 0.63 -14.45
C LEU A 121 -9.28 1.09 -13.81
N VAL A 122 -9.04 0.81 -12.52
CA VAL A 122 -7.86 1.34 -11.80
C VAL A 122 -6.66 0.39 -11.84
N HIS A 123 -6.85 -0.82 -12.37
CA HIS A 123 -5.84 -1.88 -12.40
C HIS A 123 -4.56 -1.60 -13.21
N LEU A 124 -4.50 -0.57 -14.05
CA LEU A 124 -3.41 -0.39 -15.03
C LEU A 124 -2.01 -0.24 -14.39
N TRP A 125 -1.93 0.21 -13.14
CA TRP A 125 -0.65 0.28 -12.43
C TRP A 125 -0.08 -1.12 -12.13
N LEU A 126 -0.93 -2.14 -11.95
CA LEU A 126 -0.51 -3.47 -11.53
C LEU A 126 0.25 -4.24 -12.63
N PRO A 127 -0.25 -4.38 -13.87
CA PRO A 127 0.48 -5.08 -14.93
C PRO A 127 1.85 -4.47 -15.19
N LYS A 128 1.94 -3.13 -15.20
CA LYS A 128 3.22 -2.42 -15.39
C LYS A 128 4.18 -2.65 -14.22
N ALA A 129 3.71 -2.52 -12.98
CA ALA A 129 4.52 -2.75 -11.80
C ALA A 129 5.05 -4.19 -11.72
N HIS A 130 4.26 -5.19 -12.13
CA HIS A 130 4.70 -6.59 -12.13
C HIS A 130 5.74 -6.91 -13.18
N VAL A 131 5.57 -6.41 -14.41
CA VAL A 131 6.50 -6.68 -15.51
C VAL A 131 7.87 -6.06 -15.24
N GLU A 132 7.89 -4.88 -14.61
CA GLU A 132 9.11 -4.09 -14.46
C GLU A 132 9.85 -4.33 -13.14
N ALA A 133 9.18 -4.91 -12.14
CA ALA A 133 9.79 -5.27 -10.86
C ALA A 133 10.79 -6.45 -10.99
N PRO A 134 11.81 -6.54 -10.11
CA PRO A 134 12.60 -7.76 -9.97
C PRO A 134 11.72 -8.93 -9.50
N VAL A 135 12.17 -10.16 -9.73
CA VAL A 135 11.42 -11.39 -9.40
C VAL A 135 10.89 -11.38 -7.95
N SER A 136 11.72 -11.04 -6.96
CA SER A 136 11.27 -10.96 -5.57
C SER A 136 10.22 -9.87 -5.32
N GLY A 137 10.34 -8.72 -5.97
CA GLY A 137 9.36 -7.64 -5.89
C GLY A 137 8.03 -8.07 -6.46
N SER A 138 8.04 -8.73 -7.62
CA SER A 138 6.83 -9.28 -8.25
C SER A 138 6.12 -10.32 -7.36
N MET A 139 6.88 -11.19 -6.66
CA MET A 139 6.34 -12.17 -5.73
C MET A 139 5.65 -11.50 -4.53
N ILE A 140 6.27 -10.48 -3.94
CA ILE A 140 5.69 -9.77 -2.77
C ILE A 140 4.46 -8.96 -3.19
N LEU A 141 4.50 -8.32 -4.36
CA LEU A 141 3.39 -7.56 -4.92
C LEU A 141 2.15 -8.47 -5.12
N ALA A 142 2.33 -9.63 -5.75
CA ALA A 142 1.25 -10.57 -6.01
C ALA A 142 0.81 -11.29 -4.73
N GLY A 143 1.77 -11.66 -3.89
CA GLY A 143 1.56 -12.46 -2.69
C GLY A 143 0.82 -11.71 -1.60
N ILE A 144 1.23 -10.47 -1.29
CA ILE A 144 0.82 -9.79 -0.05
C ILE A 144 0.16 -8.44 -0.32
N MET A 145 0.72 -7.60 -1.21
CA MET A 145 0.20 -6.24 -1.44
C MET A 145 -1.27 -6.23 -1.89
N LEU A 146 -1.67 -7.18 -2.75
CA LEU A 146 -3.07 -7.30 -3.14
C LEU A 146 -3.95 -7.64 -1.93
N LYS A 147 -3.49 -8.54 -1.06
CA LYS A 147 -4.24 -8.99 0.12
C LYS A 147 -4.42 -7.87 1.14
N LEU A 148 -3.51 -6.90 1.19
CA LEU A 148 -3.66 -5.72 2.05
C LEU A 148 -4.92 -4.91 1.74
N GLY A 149 -5.27 -4.75 0.46
CA GLY A 149 -6.49 -4.03 0.10
C GLY A 149 -7.73 -4.79 0.58
N GLY A 150 -7.73 -6.12 0.49
CA GLY A 150 -8.81 -6.95 0.99
C GLY A 150 -8.90 -7.03 2.51
N TYR A 151 -7.76 -6.91 3.21
CA TYR A 151 -7.73 -6.86 4.67
C TYR A 151 -8.25 -5.51 5.22
N GLY A 152 -8.04 -4.43 4.47
CA GLY A 152 -8.51 -3.10 4.87
C GLY A 152 -10.01 -2.87 4.65
N MET A 153 -10.63 -3.62 3.73
CA MET A 153 -12.08 -3.66 3.53
C MET A 153 -12.78 -4.40 4.67
#